data_AF-A0A4Y9PXD0-F1
#
_entry.id   AF-A0A4Y9PXD0-F1
#
_cell.length_a   1.000
_cell.length_b   1.000
_cell.length_c   1.000
_cell.angle_alpha   90.00
_cell.angle_beta   90.00
_cell.angle_gamma   90.00
#
_symmetry.space_group_name_H-M   'P 1'
#
loop_
_entity.id
_entity.type
_entity.pdbx_description
1 polymer ?
#
loop_
_entity_poly.entity_id
_entity_poly.type
_entity_poly.pdbx_seq_one_letter_code
_entity_poly.pdbx_strand_id
1 'polypeptide(L)'
;MTHPQVTDASPPDTASPHARRTWTLSTGARSVDVEVSAADRDRLCDVLPSLGAALGRPPAGLWSASTRLPDDLPLSAPQLAHGVVLGVDGPVPGADRRARSSALELRVVGGPDAGRAVPLGQGRHVVGRGSDVNVRLDDPDVSRRHVVVQVGGGSITVADLGSTNGSRLDDDELDEQPRNWATGAILRLGASSVTVTGPGGAAAALEPGPAGRMRLRPTPRMSSPAPEIEIPFPRPPAAPPRRRLAWVAVALPAVGGVLMAWLLHTPTFLFFALLSPIVALGTWLSERFSGRRSGRRDAATHAVEVLAAERALADAVATDVRATETARPDLAALAAAARRRTQLLWS
;
A
#
# COMPACT_ATOMS: atom_id res chain seq x y z
N MET A 1 -76.36 -32.56 17.94
CA MET A 1 -76.05 -32.88 19.36
C MET A 1 -74.92 -31.97 19.80
N THR A 2 -75.07 -31.43 21.00
CA THR A 2 -74.48 -30.19 21.50
C THR A 2 -73.41 -30.49 22.56
N HIS A 3 -72.31 -29.72 22.54
CA HIS A 3 -71.31 -29.43 23.60
C HIS A 3 -70.34 -30.53 24.10
N PRO A 4 -69.17 -30.17 24.71
CA PRO A 4 -68.66 -28.82 25.06
C PRO A 4 -67.20 -28.51 24.67
N GLN A 5 -66.85 -27.22 24.79
CA GLN A 5 -65.48 -26.72 24.94
C GLN A 5 -64.89 -27.09 26.31
N VAL A 6 -63.57 -27.28 26.37
CA VAL A 6 -62.74 -26.93 27.53
C VAL A 6 -61.48 -26.21 27.08
N THR A 7 -61.32 -25.05 27.72
CA THR A 7 -60.28 -24.04 27.85
C THR A 7 -58.82 -24.51 27.89
N ASP A 8 -57.99 -23.71 27.22
CA ASP A 8 -56.75 -23.06 27.68
C ASP A 8 -55.59 -23.90 28.22
N ALA A 9 -54.50 -23.88 27.46
CA ALA A 9 -53.17 -23.62 28.00
C ALA A 9 -52.33 -22.99 26.89
N SER A 10 -52.48 -21.67 26.69
CA SER A 10 -51.37 -20.90 26.12
C SER A 10 -50.17 -21.10 27.06
N PRO A 11 -49.00 -21.56 26.58
CA PRO A 11 -47.83 -21.61 27.43
C PRO A 11 -47.50 -20.18 27.90
N PRO A 12 -46.97 -20.01 29.12
CA PRO A 12 -46.60 -18.70 29.64
C PRO A 12 -45.65 -18.04 28.65
N ASP A 13 -45.98 -16.79 28.30
CA ASP A 13 -45.17 -15.85 27.56
C ASP A 13 -43.71 -15.98 28.03
N THR A 14 -42.88 -16.70 27.26
CA THR A 14 -41.46 -16.81 27.53
C THR A 14 -40.91 -15.42 27.36
N ALA A 15 -40.80 -14.70 28.49
CA ALA A 15 -40.17 -13.39 28.59
C ALA A 15 -38.96 -13.38 27.65
N SER A 16 -39.06 -12.62 26.55
CA SER A 16 -37.96 -12.52 25.59
C SER A 16 -36.70 -12.21 26.40
N PRO A 17 -35.62 -13.01 26.29
CA PRO A 17 -34.50 -12.89 27.21
C PRO A 17 -33.99 -11.45 27.18
N HIS A 18 -34.03 -10.78 28.33
CA HIS A 18 -33.48 -9.43 28.46
C HIS A 18 -32.03 -9.46 27.99
N ALA A 19 -31.76 -8.67 26.96
CA ALA A 19 -30.51 -8.68 26.26
C ALA A 19 -29.66 -7.52 26.81
N ARG A 20 -28.46 -7.86 27.31
CA ARG A 20 -27.52 -6.88 27.87
C ARG A 20 -26.68 -6.24 26.77
N ARG A 21 -26.77 -4.91 26.68
CA ARG A 21 -25.96 -4.08 25.78
C ARG A 21 -25.24 -2.99 26.56
N THR A 22 -24.08 -2.58 26.10
CA THR A 22 -23.29 -1.52 26.73
C THR A 22 -23.24 -0.34 25.77
N TRP A 23 -23.47 0.86 26.28
CA TRP A 23 -23.36 2.11 25.52
C TRP A 23 -22.39 3.04 26.22
N THR A 24 -21.64 3.84 25.45
CA THR A 24 -20.86 4.95 25.99
C THR A 24 -21.63 6.24 25.75
N LEU A 25 -22.04 6.92 26.82
CA LEU A 25 -22.78 8.17 26.78
C LEU A 25 -21.81 9.35 26.85
N SER A 26 -21.82 10.21 25.85
CA SER A 26 -20.98 11.40 25.74
C SER A 26 -21.78 12.65 26.10
N THR A 27 -21.41 13.32 27.19
CA THR A 27 -21.96 14.61 27.63
C THR A 27 -20.90 15.71 27.46
N GLY A 28 -20.70 16.18 26.23
CA GLY A 28 -19.63 17.14 25.93
C GLY A 28 -18.23 16.55 26.19
N ALA A 29 -17.56 17.01 27.24
CA ALA A 29 -16.18 16.60 27.58
C ALA A 29 -16.08 15.32 28.44
N ARG A 30 -17.20 14.75 28.88
CA ARG A 30 -17.23 13.53 29.71
C ARG A 30 -17.89 12.37 28.96
N SER A 31 -17.41 11.18 29.22
CA SER A 31 -17.98 9.91 28.74
C SER A 31 -18.27 8.98 29.92
N VAL A 32 -19.41 8.30 29.90
CA VAL A 32 -19.81 7.31 30.91
C VAL A 32 -20.30 6.05 30.20
N ASP A 33 -19.79 4.88 30.60
CA ASP A 33 -20.29 3.61 30.09
C ASP A 33 -21.49 3.15 30.92
N VAL A 34 -22.56 2.73 30.24
CA VAL A 34 -23.79 2.22 30.86
C VAL A 34 -24.13 0.85 30.31
N GLU A 35 -24.55 -0.07 31.17
CA GLU A 35 -25.15 -1.34 30.77
C GLU A 35 -26.68 -1.21 30.78
N VAL A 36 -27.30 -1.58 29.66
CA VAL A 36 -28.74 -1.56 29.46
C VAL A 36 -29.22 -2.99 29.27
N SER A 37 -30.13 -3.41 30.15
CA SER A 37 -30.76 -4.73 30.13
C SER A 37 -32.22 -4.62 29.68
N ALA A 38 -32.46 -4.84 28.39
CA ALA A 38 -33.77 -4.66 27.76
C ALA A 38 -33.92 -5.62 26.57
N ALA A 39 -35.15 -5.98 26.22
CA ALA A 39 -35.41 -6.85 25.07
C ALA A 39 -35.16 -6.09 23.75
N ASP A 40 -34.80 -6.81 22.68
CA ASP A 40 -34.53 -6.20 21.37
C ASP A 40 -35.76 -5.56 20.70
N ARG A 41 -36.96 -5.93 21.18
CA ARG A 41 -38.25 -5.36 20.78
C ARG A 41 -38.63 -4.07 21.52
N ASP A 42 -37.98 -3.80 22.65
CA ASP A 42 -38.23 -2.59 23.43
C ASP A 42 -37.77 -1.37 22.62
N ARG A 43 -38.28 -0.19 22.98
CA ARG A 43 -37.99 1.08 22.31
C ARG A 43 -37.07 1.93 23.16
N LEU A 44 -36.44 2.92 22.53
CA LEU A 44 -35.56 3.85 23.20
C LEU A 44 -36.26 4.56 24.37
N CYS A 45 -37.52 4.97 24.19
CA CYS A 45 -38.34 5.60 25.21
C CYS A 45 -38.50 4.77 26.48
N ASP A 46 -38.46 3.44 26.38
CA ASP A 46 -38.67 2.54 27.51
C ASP A 46 -37.45 2.53 28.45
N VAL A 47 -36.26 2.88 27.94
CA VAL A 47 -35.01 2.90 28.72
C VAL A 47 -34.56 4.32 29.10
N LEU A 48 -35.07 5.37 28.45
CA LEU A 48 -34.72 6.77 28.75
C LEU A 48 -34.94 7.17 30.23
N PRO A 49 -36.04 6.77 30.92
CA PRO A 49 -36.23 7.11 32.33
C PRO A 49 -35.17 6.51 33.25
N SER A 50 -34.86 5.22 33.06
CA SER A 50 -33.82 4.51 33.82
C SER A 50 -32.44 5.09 33.56
N LEU A 51 -32.16 5.45 32.31
CA LEU A 51 -30.93 6.13 31.91
C LEU A 51 -30.82 7.52 32.56
N GLY A 52 -31.93 8.25 32.64
CA GLY A 52 -31.98 9.55 33.33
C GLY A 52 -31.75 9.44 34.83
N ALA A 53 -32.29 8.40 35.48
CA ALA A 53 -32.02 8.12 36.88
C ALA A 53 -30.53 7.82 37.12
N ALA A 54 -29.91 7.01 36.26
CA ALA A 54 -28.48 6.70 36.34
C ALA A 54 -27.57 7.92 36.09
N LEU A 55 -27.97 8.82 35.19
CA LEU A 55 -27.25 10.07 34.91
C LEU A 55 -27.53 11.19 35.94
N GLY A 56 -28.50 10.99 36.85
CA GLY A 56 -28.97 12.02 37.78
C GLY A 56 -29.77 13.15 37.12
N ARG A 57 -30.11 13.03 35.84
CA ARG A 57 -30.95 13.99 35.09
C ARG A 57 -31.61 13.31 33.89
N PRO A 58 -32.87 13.66 33.54
CA PRO A 58 -33.52 13.11 32.34
C PRO A 58 -32.84 13.66 31.07
N PRO A 59 -32.40 12.81 30.14
CA PRO A 59 -31.91 13.25 28.84
C PRO A 59 -33.08 13.77 27.98
N ALA A 60 -32.91 14.92 27.33
CA ALA A 60 -33.86 15.48 26.35
C ALA A 60 -33.80 14.74 25.00
N GLY A 61 -32.72 14.00 24.75
CA GLY A 61 -32.63 13.09 23.62
C GLY A 61 -31.24 12.50 23.46
N LEU A 62 -31.17 11.38 22.74
CA LEU A 62 -29.91 10.73 22.39
C LEU A 62 -29.56 10.99 20.93
N TRP A 63 -28.27 11.04 20.64
CA TRP A 63 -27.74 11.31 19.31
C TRP A 63 -26.80 10.19 18.89
N SER A 64 -26.95 9.72 17.66
CA SER A 64 -25.93 8.91 17.00
C SER A 64 -25.17 9.80 16.05
N ALA A 65 -23.86 9.94 16.25
CA ALA A 65 -23.05 10.88 15.49
C ALA A 65 -23.62 12.32 15.58
N SER A 66 -24.07 12.89 14.47
CA SER A 66 -24.71 14.21 14.38
C SER A 66 -26.23 14.16 14.16
N THR A 67 -26.86 12.99 14.34
CA THR A 67 -28.31 12.80 14.13
C THR A 67 -29.02 12.45 15.44
N ARG A 68 -30.11 13.18 15.75
CA ARG A 68 -30.96 12.87 16.91
C ARG A 68 -31.69 11.56 16.64
N LEU A 69 -31.66 10.65 17.60
CA LEU A 69 -32.39 9.40 17.53
C LEU A 69 -33.87 9.63 17.90
N PRO A 70 -34.82 9.05 17.14
CA PRO A 70 -36.22 9.03 17.54
C PRO A 70 -36.42 8.26 18.85
N ASP A 71 -37.31 8.75 19.72
CA ASP A 71 -37.57 8.11 21.01
C ASP A 71 -38.30 6.77 20.85
N ASP A 72 -38.98 6.54 19.72
CA ASP A 72 -39.66 5.28 19.41
C ASP A 72 -38.75 4.27 18.70
N LEU A 73 -37.46 4.58 18.49
CA LEU A 73 -36.50 3.72 17.79
C LEU A 73 -36.35 2.38 18.53
N PRO A 74 -36.51 1.22 17.86
CA PRO A 74 -36.36 -0.07 18.52
C PRO A 74 -34.91 -0.30 18.95
N LEU A 75 -34.69 -0.96 20.09
CA LEU A 75 -33.35 -1.24 20.62
C LEU A 75 -32.54 -2.21 19.75
N SER A 76 -33.18 -2.90 18.81
CA SER A 76 -32.55 -3.70 17.75
C SER A 76 -31.94 -2.85 16.62
N ALA A 77 -32.22 -1.55 16.56
CA ALA A 77 -31.70 -0.67 15.52
C ALA A 77 -30.17 -0.58 15.56
N PRO A 78 -29.49 -0.52 14.40
CA PRO A 78 -28.02 -0.51 14.33
C PRO A 78 -27.39 0.73 15.01
N GLN A 79 -28.13 1.82 15.14
CA GLN A 79 -27.71 3.03 15.85
C GLN A 79 -27.63 2.83 17.38
N LEU A 80 -28.30 1.81 17.91
CA LEU A 80 -28.34 1.44 19.34
C LEU A 80 -27.61 0.11 19.61
N ALA A 81 -26.75 -0.31 18.67
CA ALA A 81 -25.97 -1.54 18.77
C ALA A 81 -25.10 -1.59 20.04
N HIS A 82 -24.63 -2.78 20.40
CA HIS A 82 -23.71 -2.95 21.51
C HIS A 82 -22.39 -2.19 21.25
N GLY A 83 -21.91 -1.43 22.23
CA GLY A 83 -20.66 -0.68 22.17
C GLY A 83 -20.73 0.64 21.41
N VAL A 84 -21.92 1.14 21.06
CA VAL A 84 -22.06 2.43 20.40
C VAL A 84 -21.78 3.60 21.35
N VAL A 85 -21.27 4.69 20.78
CA VAL A 85 -21.12 5.97 21.48
C VAL A 85 -22.31 6.85 21.12
N LEU A 86 -23.08 7.26 22.12
CA LEU A 86 -24.26 8.10 21.99
C LEU A 86 -24.01 9.47 22.60
N GLY A 87 -24.43 10.53 21.93
CA GLY A 87 -24.41 11.87 22.46
C GLY A 87 -25.65 12.11 23.32
N VAL A 88 -25.48 12.73 24.48
CA VAL A 88 -26.59 13.09 25.38
C VAL A 88 -26.88 14.57 25.20
N ASP A 89 -28.10 14.90 24.78
CA ASP A 89 -28.60 16.26 24.51
C ASP A 89 -27.84 17.03 23.42
N GLY A 90 -26.98 16.34 22.66
CA GLY A 90 -26.24 16.93 21.56
C GLY A 90 -25.43 15.90 20.78
N PRO A 91 -24.87 16.30 19.63
CA PRO A 91 -24.07 15.41 18.79
C PRO A 91 -22.80 14.94 19.49
N VAL A 92 -22.34 13.74 19.14
CA VAL A 92 -21.06 13.20 19.64
C VAL A 92 -19.91 14.06 19.10
N PRO A 93 -19.01 14.59 19.94
CA PRO A 93 -17.87 15.37 19.48
C PRO A 93 -17.04 14.62 18.43
N GLY A 94 -16.78 15.26 17.29
CA GLY A 94 -15.96 14.68 16.21
C GLY A 94 -16.67 13.68 15.28
N ALA A 95 -17.99 13.48 15.44
CA ALA A 95 -18.78 12.58 14.62
C ALA A 95 -18.71 12.88 13.10
N ASP A 96 -18.75 14.16 12.71
CA ASP A 96 -18.75 14.58 11.30
C ASP A 96 -17.45 14.27 10.56
N ARG A 97 -16.36 13.95 11.27
CA ARG A 97 -15.11 13.48 10.64
C ARG A 97 -15.20 12.02 10.18
N ARG A 98 -16.06 11.20 10.81
CA ARG A 98 -16.27 9.79 10.43
C ARG A 98 -17.24 9.66 9.26
N ALA A 99 -18.21 10.57 9.14
CA ALA A 99 -19.25 10.52 8.11
C ALA A 99 -18.82 11.06 6.74
N ARG A 100 -17.74 11.85 6.66
CA ARG A 100 -17.13 12.26 5.38
C ARG A 100 -16.34 11.09 4.79
N SER A 101 -17.04 10.08 4.29
CA SER A 101 -16.43 8.96 3.57
C SER A 101 -15.98 9.44 2.20
N SER A 102 -14.70 9.74 2.04
CA SER A 102 -14.08 9.75 0.72
C SER A 102 -13.58 8.35 0.36
N ALA A 103 -13.55 8.07 -0.93
CA ALA A 103 -12.90 6.87 -1.46
C ALA A 103 -11.42 6.83 -1.04
N LEU A 104 -10.75 7.98 -1.05
CA LEU A 104 -9.33 8.10 -0.72
C LEU A 104 -9.11 8.48 0.74
N GLU A 105 -8.09 7.91 1.37
CA GLU A 105 -7.62 8.28 2.71
C GLU A 105 -6.12 8.58 2.65
N LEU A 106 -5.70 9.68 3.29
CA LEU A 106 -4.31 9.91 3.66
C LEU A 106 -4.04 9.23 4.99
N ARG A 107 -3.02 8.37 5.03
CA ARG A 107 -2.62 7.61 6.20
C ARG A 107 -1.23 8.02 6.63
N VAL A 108 -1.04 8.23 7.93
CA VAL A 108 0.28 8.44 8.53
C VAL A 108 0.83 7.08 8.93
N VAL A 109 1.84 6.62 8.21
CA VAL A 109 2.45 5.28 8.36
C VAL A 109 3.73 5.30 9.21
N GLY A 110 4.29 6.49 9.46
CA GLY A 110 5.42 6.68 10.36
C GLY A 110 5.50 8.11 10.89
N GLY A 111 6.21 8.29 12.00
CA GLY A 111 6.34 9.58 12.70
C GLY A 111 5.40 9.72 13.90
N PRO A 112 5.32 10.92 14.51
CA PRO A 112 4.57 11.17 15.74
C PRO A 112 3.07 10.85 15.66
N ASP A 113 2.48 11.07 14.48
CA ASP A 113 1.04 10.86 14.21
C ASP A 113 0.72 9.46 13.63
N ALA A 114 1.64 8.50 13.71
CA ALA A 114 1.47 7.18 13.12
C ALA A 114 0.16 6.49 13.56
N GLY A 115 -0.54 5.88 12.58
CA GLY A 115 -1.86 5.27 12.78
C GLY A 115 -3.04 6.20 12.47
N ARG A 116 -2.79 7.51 12.29
CA ARG A 116 -3.83 8.47 11.92
C ARG A 116 -4.22 8.33 10.44
N ALA A 117 -5.52 8.42 10.17
CA ALA A 117 -6.07 8.35 8.81
C ALA A 117 -7.13 9.44 8.58
N VAL A 118 -6.93 10.25 7.54
CA VAL A 118 -7.76 11.42 7.20
C VAL A 118 -8.41 11.22 5.83
N PRO A 119 -9.74 11.36 5.71
CA PRO A 119 -10.42 11.29 4.42
C PRO A 119 -9.95 12.40 3.47
N LEU A 120 -9.57 12.04 2.23
CA LEU A 120 -9.27 12.97 1.14
C LEU A 120 -10.40 12.97 0.09
N GLY A 121 -11.22 14.03 0.10
CA GLY A 121 -12.22 14.27 -0.95
C GLY A 121 -11.60 14.85 -2.24
N GLN A 122 -12.40 15.01 -3.29
CA GLN A 122 -11.97 15.75 -4.48
C GLN A 122 -11.64 17.21 -4.12
N GLY A 123 -10.62 17.77 -4.75
CA GLY A 123 -10.20 19.16 -4.58
C GLY A 123 -8.78 19.30 -4.03
N ARG A 124 -8.51 20.49 -3.49
CA ARG A 124 -7.19 20.92 -3.02
C ARG A 124 -7.09 20.78 -1.50
N HIS A 125 -6.08 20.06 -1.02
CA HIS A 125 -5.81 19.84 0.41
C HIS A 125 -4.40 20.27 0.74
N VAL A 126 -4.24 21.15 1.73
CA VAL A 126 -2.94 21.50 2.28
C VAL A 126 -2.63 20.59 3.46
N VAL A 127 -1.42 20.04 3.48
CA VAL A 127 -0.88 19.25 4.59
C VAL A 127 0.24 20.05 5.26
N GLY A 128 0.25 20.08 6.59
CA GLY A 128 1.27 20.80 7.35
C GLY A 128 0.96 20.81 8.85
N ARG A 129 1.74 21.54 9.66
CA ARG A 129 1.46 21.66 11.11
C ARG A 129 0.58 22.86 11.49
N GLY A 130 0.20 23.71 10.52
CA GLY A 130 -0.60 24.91 10.74
C GLY A 130 -2.01 24.59 11.25
N SER A 131 -2.68 25.56 11.85
CA SER A 131 -4.10 25.44 12.23
C SER A 131 -5.05 25.69 11.05
N ASP A 132 -4.55 26.32 9.99
CA ASP A 132 -5.26 26.75 8.78
C ASP A 132 -5.23 25.73 7.64
N VAL A 133 -4.64 24.54 7.87
CA VAL A 133 -4.50 23.49 6.84
C VAL A 133 -5.62 22.46 6.89
N ASN A 134 -5.84 21.76 5.78
CA ASN A 134 -6.85 20.71 5.68
C ASN A 134 -6.44 19.45 6.47
N VAL A 135 -5.16 19.07 6.40
CA VAL A 135 -4.59 17.92 7.08
C VAL A 135 -3.47 18.40 7.99
N ARG A 136 -3.79 18.61 9.27
CA ARG A 136 -2.81 19.01 10.27
C ARG A 136 -2.01 17.81 10.75
N LEU A 137 -0.68 17.88 10.76
CA LEU A 137 0.21 16.89 11.39
C LEU A 137 0.85 17.51 12.64
N ASP A 138 0.87 16.77 13.76
CA ASP A 138 1.52 17.21 14.99
C ASP A 138 3.00 16.77 15.00
N ASP A 139 3.75 17.26 14.00
CA ASP A 139 5.17 17.01 13.79
C ASP A 139 5.95 18.34 13.77
N PRO A 140 6.95 18.53 14.65
CA PRO A 140 7.72 19.77 14.73
C PRO A 140 8.56 20.05 13.48
N ASP A 141 8.98 19.02 12.75
CA ASP A 141 9.82 19.12 11.55
C ASP A 141 9.00 19.38 10.28
N VAL A 142 7.68 19.42 10.40
CA VAL A 142 6.77 19.75 9.31
C VAL A 142 6.50 21.26 9.30
N SER A 143 6.65 21.92 8.14
CA SER A 143 6.29 23.32 7.97
C SER A 143 4.78 23.57 8.17
N ARG A 144 4.40 24.81 8.53
CA ARG A 144 2.99 25.18 8.78
C ARG A 144 2.08 24.83 7.60
N ARG A 145 2.56 25.12 6.38
CA ARG A 145 2.01 24.67 5.10
C ARG A 145 3.17 23.98 4.39
N HIS A 146 3.16 22.66 4.31
CA HIS A 146 4.32 21.88 3.87
C HIS A 146 4.15 21.44 2.42
N VAL A 147 3.05 20.73 2.14
CA VAL A 147 2.72 20.29 0.78
C VAL A 147 1.26 20.62 0.45
N VAL A 148 0.97 20.67 -0.84
CA VAL A 148 -0.40 20.65 -1.37
C VAL A 148 -0.64 19.33 -2.09
N VAL A 149 -1.80 18.75 -1.80
CA VAL A 149 -2.31 17.55 -2.45
C VAL A 149 -3.55 17.94 -3.26
N GLN A 150 -3.54 17.64 -4.55
CA GLN A 150 -4.67 17.85 -5.44
C GLN A 150 -5.28 16.51 -5.83
N VAL A 151 -6.57 16.34 -5.58
CA VAL A 151 -7.32 15.13 -5.92
C VAL A 151 -8.35 15.49 -6.99
N GLY A 152 -8.24 14.92 -8.19
CA GLY A 152 -9.17 15.21 -9.28
C GLY A 152 -8.74 14.60 -10.60
N GLY A 153 -9.67 14.49 -11.55
CA GLY A 153 -9.35 13.98 -12.89
C GLY A 153 -8.86 12.53 -12.93
N GLY A 154 -9.12 11.74 -11.88
CA GLY A 154 -8.66 10.35 -11.77
C GLY A 154 -7.22 10.20 -11.28
N SER A 155 -6.52 11.28 -10.94
CA SER A 155 -5.18 11.25 -10.37
C SER A 155 -5.09 12.02 -9.05
N ILE A 156 -4.00 11.78 -8.34
CA ILE A 156 -3.62 12.51 -7.14
C ILE A 156 -2.27 13.13 -7.47
N THR A 157 -2.11 14.44 -7.27
CA THR A 157 -0.81 15.09 -7.40
C THR A 157 -0.41 15.75 -6.09
N VAL A 158 0.89 15.89 -5.90
CA VAL A 158 1.50 16.53 -4.73
C VAL A 158 2.58 17.50 -5.18
N ALA A 159 2.70 18.62 -4.49
CA ALA A 159 3.78 19.59 -4.66
C ALA A 159 4.20 20.12 -3.29
N ASP A 160 5.50 20.36 -3.12
CA ASP A 160 6.04 21.08 -1.97
C ASP A 160 5.64 22.56 -2.01
N LEU A 161 5.49 23.20 -0.85
CA LEU A 161 5.10 24.61 -0.72
C LEU A 161 6.24 25.50 -0.22
N GLY A 162 7.49 25.11 -0.47
CA GLY A 162 8.68 25.79 0.06
C GLY A 162 8.92 25.40 1.52
N SER A 163 8.84 24.10 1.81
CA SER A 163 9.05 23.58 3.15
C SER A 163 10.50 23.76 3.62
N THR A 164 10.69 23.85 4.94
CA THR A 164 12.00 24.14 5.53
C THR A 164 12.95 22.95 5.45
N ASN A 165 12.42 21.74 5.62
CA ASN A 165 13.18 20.50 5.64
C ASN A 165 13.09 19.71 4.32
N GLY A 166 12.35 20.24 3.34
CA GLY A 166 12.05 19.56 2.08
C GLY A 166 11.02 18.43 2.24
N SER A 167 10.54 17.96 1.09
CA SER A 167 9.65 16.81 0.95
C SER A 167 10.29 15.76 0.04
N ARG A 168 10.00 14.48 0.28
CA ARG A 168 10.41 13.39 -0.62
C ARG A 168 9.23 12.49 -0.96
N LEU A 169 9.07 12.15 -2.24
CA LEU A 169 8.11 11.17 -2.71
C LEU A 169 8.87 9.90 -3.09
N ASP A 170 8.65 8.83 -2.33
CA ASP A 170 9.49 7.64 -2.29
C ASP A 170 10.97 8.01 -2.08
N ASP A 171 11.81 7.81 -3.09
CA ASP A 171 13.25 8.13 -3.05
C ASP A 171 13.59 9.48 -3.71
N ASP A 172 12.63 10.12 -4.38
CA ASP A 172 12.84 11.35 -5.14
C ASP A 172 12.51 12.60 -4.32
N GLU A 173 13.35 13.65 -4.45
CA GLU A 173 13.04 14.96 -3.88
C GLU A 173 11.84 15.59 -4.60
N LEU A 174 10.92 16.13 -3.80
CA LEU A 174 9.72 16.80 -4.26
C LEU A 174 9.94 18.31 -4.23
N ASP A 175 9.66 18.96 -5.35
CA ASP A 175 9.76 20.39 -5.55
C ASP A 175 8.34 21.03 -5.60
N GLU A 176 8.29 22.32 -5.93
CA GLU A 176 7.02 23.06 -6.07
C GLU A 176 6.22 22.65 -7.32
N GLN A 177 6.77 21.82 -8.22
CA GLN A 177 6.05 21.34 -9.40
C GLN A 177 5.15 20.16 -9.02
N PRO A 178 3.86 20.16 -9.43
CA PRO A 178 2.96 19.04 -9.15
C PRO A 178 3.46 17.74 -9.77
N ARG A 179 3.72 16.74 -8.93
CA ARG A 179 4.06 15.37 -9.35
C ARG A 179 2.92 14.42 -9.04
N ASN A 180 2.78 13.37 -9.86
CA ASN A 180 1.78 12.33 -9.63
C ASN A 180 2.14 11.53 -8.37
N TRP A 181 1.19 11.41 -7.45
CA TRP A 181 1.31 10.61 -6.24
C TRP A 181 0.49 9.33 -6.39
N ALA A 182 1.15 8.24 -6.75
CA ALA A 182 0.50 6.94 -6.86
C ALA A 182 0.02 6.45 -5.49
N THR A 183 -1.11 5.73 -5.44
CA THR A 183 -1.57 5.11 -4.20
C THR A 183 -0.56 4.08 -3.70
N GLY A 184 -0.23 4.11 -2.42
CA GLY A 184 0.81 3.27 -1.81
C GLY A 184 2.20 3.90 -1.79
N ALA A 185 2.51 4.86 -2.66
CA ALA A 185 3.78 5.59 -2.60
C ALA A 185 3.88 6.41 -1.31
N ILE A 186 5.09 6.50 -0.75
CA ILE A 186 5.35 7.11 0.55
C ILE A 186 5.83 8.54 0.35
N LEU A 187 5.07 9.50 0.84
CA LEU A 187 5.49 10.90 0.94
C LEU A 187 6.07 11.15 2.34
N ARG A 188 7.33 11.59 2.40
CA ARG A 188 8.05 11.92 3.63
C ARG A 188 8.09 13.44 3.82
N LEU A 189 7.65 13.90 4.99
CA LEU A 189 7.57 15.30 5.39
C LEU A 189 8.11 15.42 6.82
N GLY A 190 9.26 16.06 7.03
CA GLY A 190 9.90 16.08 8.35
C GLY A 190 10.14 14.66 8.89
N ALA A 191 9.67 14.35 10.11
CA ALA A 191 9.74 13.02 10.70
C ALA A 191 8.54 12.11 10.33
N SER A 192 7.55 12.65 9.61
CA SER A 192 6.32 11.97 9.23
C SER A 192 6.43 11.29 7.86
N SER A 193 5.90 10.07 7.77
CA SER A 193 5.73 9.36 6.51
C SER A 193 4.24 9.13 6.28
N VAL A 194 3.73 9.59 5.13
CA VAL A 194 2.31 9.52 4.78
C VAL A 194 2.12 8.82 3.44
N THR A 195 1.02 8.13 3.26
CA THR A 195 0.64 7.50 1.99
C THR A 195 -0.83 7.75 1.69
N VAL A 196 -1.22 7.69 0.43
CA VAL A 196 -2.63 7.70 0.03
C VAL A 196 -3.07 6.30 -0.33
N THR A 197 -4.19 5.88 0.25
CA THR A 197 -4.81 4.58 -0.04
C THR A 197 -6.21 4.77 -0.61
N GLY A 198 -6.54 3.96 -1.60
CA GLY A 198 -7.91 3.82 -2.13
C GLY A 198 -8.88 3.16 -1.15
N PRO A 199 -10.17 3.10 -1.50
CA PRO A 199 -11.17 2.39 -0.72
C PRO A 199 -10.91 0.89 -0.88
N GLY A 200 -10.00 0.36 -0.05
CA GLY A 200 -9.59 -1.04 -0.10
C GLY A 200 -10.24 -1.86 1.01
N GLY A 201 -10.60 -3.10 0.68
CA GLY A 201 -10.99 -4.15 1.63
C GLY A 201 -12.42 -4.66 1.40
N ALA A 202 -12.55 -5.98 1.23
CA ALA A 202 -13.85 -6.63 1.29
C ALA A 202 -14.48 -6.38 2.67
N ALA A 203 -15.72 -5.89 2.67
CA ALA A 203 -16.50 -5.78 3.90
C ALA A 203 -16.56 -7.15 4.58
N ALA A 204 -16.43 -7.16 5.90
CA ALA A 204 -16.64 -8.40 6.64
C ALA A 204 -18.10 -8.85 6.49
N ALA A 205 -18.30 -10.16 6.34
CA ALA A 205 -19.64 -10.73 6.37
C ALA A 205 -20.15 -10.64 7.81
N LEU A 206 -21.01 -9.64 8.06
CA LEU A 206 -21.61 -9.35 9.35
C LEU A 206 -23.10 -9.65 9.28
N GLU A 207 -23.58 -10.42 10.24
CA GLU A 207 -25.00 -10.70 10.43
C GLU A 207 -25.47 -10.10 11.77
N PRO A 208 -26.71 -9.57 11.84
CA PRO A 208 -27.29 -9.15 13.10
C PRO A 208 -27.33 -10.30 14.12
N GLY A 209 -26.88 -10.02 15.34
CA GLY A 209 -27.01 -10.89 16.49
C GLY A 209 -27.90 -10.28 17.57
N PRO A 210 -28.22 -11.04 18.62
CA PRO A 210 -29.02 -10.53 19.74
C PRO A 210 -28.29 -9.41 20.49
N ALA A 211 -29.04 -8.59 21.23
CA ALA A 211 -28.50 -7.51 22.05
C ALA A 211 -27.76 -6.40 21.26
N GLY A 212 -28.11 -6.21 20.00
CA GLY A 212 -27.41 -5.27 19.11
C GLY A 212 -25.95 -5.66 18.82
N ARG A 213 -25.56 -6.92 19.04
CA ARG A 213 -24.22 -7.43 18.66
C ARG A 213 -24.21 -7.85 17.20
N MET A 214 -23.03 -7.88 16.59
CA MET A 214 -22.84 -8.40 15.23
C MET A 214 -22.18 -9.78 15.30
N ARG A 215 -22.69 -10.73 14.53
CA ARG A 215 -22.04 -12.01 14.27
C ARG A 215 -21.13 -11.84 13.07
N LEU A 216 -19.88 -12.21 13.24
CA LEU A 216 -18.89 -12.21 12.18
C LEU A 216 -18.67 -13.66 11.74
N ARG A 217 -18.62 -13.89 10.43
CA ARG A 217 -18.07 -15.13 9.87
C ARG A 217 -16.64 -14.86 9.36
N PRO A 218 -15.60 -15.31 10.10
CA PRO A 218 -14.21 -15.15 9.67
C PRO A 218 -13.96 -15.86 8.34
N THR A 219 -13.23 -15.21 7.44
CA THR A 219 -12.71 -15.85 6.23
C THR A 219 -11.22 -16.06 6.45
N PRO A 220 -10.70 -17.30 6.47
CA PRO A 220 -9.28 -17.52 6.75
C PRO A 220 -8.42 -16.86 5.67
N ARG A 221 -7.41 -16.08 6.08
CA ARG A 221 -6.39 -15.58 5.16
C ARG A 221 -5.47 -16.72 4.74
N MET A 222 -5.54 -17.12 3.47
CA MET A 222 -4.51 -17.94 2.87
C MET A 222 -3.32 -17.04 2.55
N SER A 223 -2.21 -17.22 3.25
CA SER A 223 -0.92 -16.65 2.85
C SER A 223 -0.17 -17.68 2.02
N SER A 224 0.16 -17.34 0.79
CA SER A 224 1.15 -18.10 0.03
C SER A 224 2.54 -17.73 0.56
N PRO A 225 3.44 -18.71 0.78
CA PRO A 225 4.82 -18.40 1.11
C PRO A 225 5.43 -17.53 0.00
N ALA A 226 6.21 -16.53 0.38
CA ALA A 226 6.92 -15.70 -0.58
C ALA A 226 7.86 -16.59 -1.41
N PRO A 227 7.77 -16.55 -2.75
CA PRO A 227 8.68 -17.32 -3.58
C PRO A 227 10.09 -16.77 -3.43
N GLU A 228 11.08 -17.65 -3.26
CA GLU A 228 12.48 -17.29 -3.38
C GLU A 228 12.81 -17.11 -4.87
N ILE A 229 13.19 -15.89 -5.26
CA ILE A 229 13.49 -15.54 -6.65
C ILE A 229 15.00 -15.36 -6.80
N GLU A 230 15.64 -16.24 -7.55
CA GLU A 230 17.04 -16.08 -7.95
C GLU A 230 17.15 -15.27 -9.24
N ILE A 231 17.96 -14.21 -9.22
CA ILE A 231 18.16 -13.33 -10.38
C ILE A 231 19.61 -13.47 -10.85
N PRO A 232 19.85 -14.21 -11.95
CA PRO A 232 21.20 -14.43 -12.43
C PRO A 232 21.75 -13.16 -13.09
N PHE A 233 22.87 -12.65 -12.58
CA PHE A 233 23.60 -11.58 -13.24
C PHE A 233 24.52 -12.15 -14.33
N PRO A 234 24.52 -11.56 -15.55
CA PRO A 234 25.38 -12.02 -16.63
C PRO A 234 26.84 -11.80 -16.24
N ARG A 235 27.71 -12.74 -16.63
CA ARG A 235 29.16 -12.59 -16.41
C ARG A 235 29.73 -11.62 -17.45
N PRO A 236 30.76 -10.83 -17.10
CA PRO A 236 31.46 -9.99 -18.07
C PRO A 236 32.00 -10.84 -19.23
N PRO A 237 31.91 -10.35 -20.49
CA PRO A 237 32.44 -11.09 -21.64
C PRO A 237 33.96 -11.28 -21.48
N ALA A 238 34.44 -12.48 -21.80
CA ALA A 238 35.85 -12.79 -21.71
C ALA A 238 36.67 -11.89 -22.64
N ALA A 239 37.82 -11.40 -22.17
CA ALA A 239 38.72 -10.62 -23.01
C ALA A 239 39.17 -11.49 -24.21
N PRO A 240 39.17 -10.95 -25.44
CA PRO A 240 39.61 -11.70 -26.59
C PRO A 240 41.06 -12.17 -26.38
N PRO A 241 41.39 -13.43 -26.68
CA PRO A 241 42.73 -13.96 -26.47
C PRO A 241 43.73 -13.13 -27.27
N ARG A 242 44.85 -12.76 -26.63
CA ARG A 242 45.96 -12.07 -27.31
C ARG A 242 46.65 -13.06 -28.25
N ARG A 243 46.20 -13.14 -29.51
CA ARG A 243 46.88 -13.95 -30.53
C ARG A 243 48.21 -13.29 -30.90
N ARG A 244 49.31 -13.99 -30.60
CA ARG A 244 50.64 -13.61 -31.09
C ARG A 244 50.69 -13.93 -32.57
N LEU A 245 51.26 -13.03 -33.39
CA LEU A 245 51.59 -13.36 -34.77
C LEU A 245 52.42 -14.64 -34.75
N ALA A 246 51.92 -15.69 -35.40
CA ALA A 246 52.60 -16.96 -35.50
C ALA A 246 53.77 -16.81 -36.47
N TRP A 247 54.82 -16.10 -36.07
CA TRP A 247 55.99 -15.80 -36.89
C TRP A 247 56.58 -17.07 -37.51
N VAL A 248 56.49 -18.21 -36.81
CA VAL A 248 56.87 -19.54 -37.33
C VAL A 248 56.05 -19.94 -38.56
N ALA A 249 54.72 -19.74 -38.53
CA ALA A 249 53.83 -20.05 -39.65
C ALA A 249 54.02 -19.08 -40.85
N VAL A 250 54.56 -17.88 -40.61
CA VAL A 250 54.93 -16.92 -41.67
C VAL A 250 56.33 -17.23 -42.24
N ALA A 251 57.28 -17.57 -41.37
CA ALA A 251 58.67 -17.80 -41.74
C ALA A 251 58.87 -19.13 -42.44
N LEU A 252 58.18 -20.21 -42.02
CA LEU A 252 58.39 -21.55 -42.57
C LEU A 252 58.07 -21.63 -44.08
N PRO A 253 56.95 -21.10 -44.60
CA PRO A 253 56.67 -21.09 -46.04
C PRO A 253 57.56 -20.08 -46.80
N ALA A 254 57.89 -18.94 -46.19
CA ALA A 254 58.77 -17.95 -46.80
C ALA A 254 60.19 -18.51 -47.03
N VAL A 255 60.75 -19.17 -46.01
CA VAL A 255 62.06 -19.85 -46.09
C VAL A 255 62.01 -21.02 -47.07
N GLY A 256 60.95 -21.84 -47.01
CA GLY A 256 60.75 -22.94 -47.97
C GLY A 256 60.65 -22.47 -49.42
N GLY A 257 59.92 -21.38 -49.68
CA GLY A 257 59.79 -20.79 -51.01
C GLY A 257 61.11 -20.23 -51.54
N VAL A 258 61.92 -19.57 -50.68
CA VAL A 258 63.27 -19.10 -51.03
C VAL A 258 64.22 -20.27 -51.30
N LEU A 259 64.18 -21.31 -50.46
CA LEU A 259 65.01 -22.50 -50.62
C LEU A 259 64.68 -23.26 -51.91
N MET A 260 63.39 -23.40 -52.24
CA MET A 260 62.95 -24.02 -53.49
C MET A 260 63.31 -23.19 -54.73
N ALA A 261 63.20 -21.87 -54.67
CA ALA A 261 63.66 -20.98 -55.74
C ALA A 261 65.16 -21.17 -56.01
N TRP A 262 65.96 -21.32 -54.95
CA TRP A 262 67.41 -21.55 -55.05
C TRP A 262 67.73 -22.94 -55.60
N LEU A 263 67.06 -24.00 -55.10
CA LEU A 263 67.34 -25.37 -55.50
C LEU A 263 66.89 -25.68 -56.95
N LEU A 264 65.70 -25.23 -57.32
CA LEU A 264 65.06 -25.52 -58.61
C LEU A 264 65.31 -24.44 -59.69
N HIS A 265 66.07 -23.38 -59.37
CA HIS A 265 66.41 -22.27 -60.27
C HIS A 265 65.20 -21.62 -60.97
N THR A 266 64.04 -21.68 -60.33
CA THR A 266 62.76 -21.23 -60.88
C THR A 266 62.28 -20.00 -60.11
N PRO A 267 62.21 -18.81 -60.75
CA PRO A 267 61.91 -17.55 -60.05
C PRO A 267 60.45 -17.47 -59.56
N THR A 268 59.56 -18.33 -60.06
CA THR A 268 58.15 -18.38 -59.69
C THR A 268 57.92 -18.68 -58.19
N PHE A 269 58.82 -19.41 -57.53
CA PHE A 269 58.71 -19.72 -56.11
C PHE A 269 58.92 -18.50 -55.19
N LEU A 270 59.60 -17.45 -55.66
CA LEU A 270 59.73 -16.18 -54.91
C LEU A 270 58.39 -15.47 -54.72
N PHE A 271 57.46 -15.63 -55.67
CA PHE A 271 56.12 -15.07 -55.56
C PHE A 271 55.35 -15.67 -54.38
N PHE A 272 55.42 -17.00 -54.20
CA PHE A 272 54.81 -17.69 -53.06
C PHE A 272 55.47 -17.32 -51.73
N ALA A 273 56.78 -17.10 -51.73
CA ALA A 273 57.51 -16.62 -50.55
C ALA A 273 57.05 -15.21 -50.11
N LEU A 274 56.72 -14.33 -51.05
CA LEU A 274 56.19 -12.98 -50.76
C LEU A 274 54.69 -13.00 -50.40
N LEU A 275 53.91 -13.91 -50.98
CA LEU A 275 52.48 -14.03 -50.72
C LEU A 275 52.19 -14.44 -49.28
N SER A 276 53.03 -15.28 -48.67
CA SER A 276 52.85 -15.75 -47.28
C SER A 276 52.83 -14.61 -46.24
N PRO A 277 53.81 -13.67 -46.21
CA PRO A 277 53.74 -12.47 -45.38
C PRO A 277 52.51 -11.61 -45.62
N ILE A 278 52.07 -11.45 -46.87
CA ILE A 278 50.91 -10.62 -47.24
C ILE A 278 49.61 -11.22 -46.69
N VAL A 279 49.42 -12.54 -46.84
CA VAL A 279 48.25 -13.25 -46.30
C VAL A 279 48.26 -13.23 -44.77
N ALA A 280 49.42 -13.40 -44.13
CA ALA A 280 49.56 -13.31 -42.68
C ALA A 280 49.22 -11.91 -42.14
N LEU A 281 49.64 -10.86 -42.85
CA LEU A 281 49.29 -9.48 -42.50
C LEU A 281 47.80 -9.20 -42.71
N GLY A 282 47.21 -9.69 -43.80
CA GLY A 282 45.79 -9.56 -44.10
C GLY A 282 44.90 -10.27 -43.08
N THR A 283 45.27 -11.48 -42.67
CA THR A 283 44.57 -12.24 -41.61
C THR A 283 44.69 -11.55 -40.25
N TRP A 284 45.88 -11.08 -39.86
CA TRP A 284 46.07 -10.32 -38.62
C TRP A 284 45.25 -9.03 -38.58
N LEU A 285 45.24 -8.27 -39.68
CA LEU A 285 44.50 -7.02 -39.78
C LEU A 285 42.98 -7.27 -39.74
N SER A 286 42.50 -8.30 -40.47
CA SER A 286 41.11 -8.74 -40.45
C SER A 286 40.67 -9.19 -39.05
N GLU A 287 41.47 -10.02 -38.36
CA GLU A 287 41.19 -10.44 -36.99
C GLU A 287 41.18 -9.27 -36.00
N ARG A 288 42.08 -8.29 -36.16
CA ARG A 288 42.12 -7.08 -35.32
C ARG A 288 40.86 -6.22 -35.47
N PHE A 289 40.39 -6.03 -36.70
CA PHE A 289 39.16 -5.26 -36.95
C PHE A 289 37.90 -6.04 -36.54
N SER A 290 37.85 -7.35 -36.84
CA SER A 290 36.75 -8.23 -36.47
C SER A 290 36.62 -8.39 -34.95
N GLY A 291 37.73 -8.62 -34.23
CA GLY A 291 37.76 -8.73 -32.78
C GLY A 291 37.33 -7.45 -32.06
N ARG A 292 37.69 -6.27 -32.59
CA ARG A 292 37.20 -4.98 -32.08
C ARG A 292 35.70 -4.82 -32.28
N ARG A 293 35.16 -5.23 -33.43
CA ARG A 293 33.72 -5.14 -33.73
C ARG A 293 32.92 -6.17 -32.92
N SER A 294 33.41 -7.40 -32.77
CA SER A 294 32.82 -8.44 -31.91
C SER A 294 32.81 -7.99 -30.46
N GLY A 295 33.95 -7.56 -29.91
CA GLY A 295 34.02 -7.13 -28.51
C GLY A 295 33.11 -5.96 -28.17
N ARG A 296 32.88 -5.02 -29.12
CA ARG A 296 31.87 -3.96 -28.93
C ARG A 296 30.44 -4.50 -28.90
N ARG A 297 30.10 -5.50 -29.72
CA ARG A 297 28.79 -6.15 -29.71
C ARG A 297 28.59 -6.95 -28.42
N ASP A 298 29.58 -7.73 -28.03
CA ASP A 298 29.54 -8.55 -26.81
C ASP A 298 29.40 -7.67 -25.56
N ALA A 299 30.12 -6.53 -25.51
CA ALA A 299 29.96 -5.54 -24.44
C ALA A 299 28.59 -4.86 -24.45
N ALA A 300 28.04 -4.55 -25.63
CA ALA A 300 26.70 -3.96 -25.74
C ALA A 300 25.60 -4.94 -25.29
N THR A 301 25.69 -6.21 -25.71
CA THR A 301 24.78 -7.27 -25.26
C THR A 301 24.86 -7.46 -23.75
N HIS A 302 26.08 -7.53 -23.20
CA HIS A 302 26.28 -7.62 -21.75
C HIS A 302 25.64 -6.44 -21.00
N ALA A 303 25.84 -5.20 -21.48
CA ALA A 303 25.24 -4.03 -20.86
C ALA A 303 23.69 -4.08 -20.86
N VAL A 304 23.09 -4.56 -21.94
CA VAL A 304 21.62 -4.76 -22.01
C VAL A 304 21.15 -5.86 -21.06
N GLU A 305 21.88 -6.97 -20.97
CA GLU A 305 21.57 -8.06 -20.03
C GLU A 305 21.70 -7.63 -18.57
N VAL A 306 22.71 -6.81 -18.24
CA VAL A 306 22.87 -6.23 -16.88
C VAL A 306 21.68 -5.34 -16.55
N LEU A 307 21.29 -4.42 -17.43
CA LEU A 307 20.13 -3.55 -17.22
C LEU A 307 18.83 -4.35 -17.07
N ALA A 308 18.68 -5.46 -17.79
CA ALA A 308 17.53 -6.35 -17.63
C ALA A 308 17.54 -7.05 -16.27
N ALA A 309 18.69 -7.52 -15.80
CA ALA A 309 18.85 -8.14 -14.48
C ALA A 309 18.58 -7.13 -13.34
N GLU A 310 19.07 -5.89 -13.46
CA GLU A 310 18.80 -4.82 -12.50
C GLU A 310 17.30 -4.48 -12.41
N ARG A 311 16.60 -4.42 -13.55
CA ARG A 311 15.13 -4.21 -13.57
C ARG A 311 14.38 -5.36 -12.92
N ALA A 312 14.75 -6.60 -13.25
CA ALA A 312 14.16 -7.78 -12.63
C ALA A 312 14.36 -7.79 -11.11
N LEU A 313 15.53 -7.34 -10.64
CA LEU A 313 15.81 -7.19 -9.21
C LEU A 313 14.94 -6.13 -8.56
N ALA A 314 14.82 -4.94 -9.17
CA ALA A 314 13.95 -3.88 -8.66
C ALA A 314 12.48 -4.34 -8.58
N ASP A 315 11.98 -5.02 -9.61
CA ASP A 315 10.60 -5.54 -9.65
C ASP A 315 10.36 -6.63 -8.60
N ALA A 316 11.34 -7.52 -8.39
CA ALA A 316 11.28 -8.56 -7.36
C ALA A 316 11.25 -7.95 -5.96
N VAL A 317 12.12 -6.98 -5.67
CA VAL A 317 12.14 -6.25 -4.38
C VAL A 317 10.83 -5.51 -4.16
N ALA A 318 10.32 -4.79 -5.17
CA ALA A 318 9.04 -4.08 -5.05
C ALA A 318 7.86 -5.04 -4.80
N THR A 319 7.93 -6.26 -5.33
CA THR A 319 6.92 -7.30 -5.10
C THR A 319 7.02 -7.88 -3.69
N ASP A 320 8.23 -8.15 -3.21
CA ASP A 320 8.49 -8.64 -1.84
C ASP A 320 8.07 -7.62 -0.77
N VAL A 321 8.38 -6.34 -0.99
CA VAL A 321 7.95 -5.24 -0.10
C VAL A 321 6.42 -5.19 -0.02
N ARG A 322 5.72 -5.18 -1.17
CA ARG A 322 4.24 -5.17 -1.20
C ARG A 322 3.63 -6.40 -0.52
N ALA A 323 4.22 -7.57 -0.70
CA ALA A 323 3.78 -8.80 -0.05
C ALA A 323 3.95 -8.70 1.48
N THR A 324 5.08 -8.16 1.93
CA THR A 324 5.38 -7.94 3.35
C THR A 324 4.43 -6.92 3.98
N GLU A 325 4.18 -5.79 3.33
CA GLU A 325 3.22 -4.77 3.77
C GLU A 325 1.79 -5.33 3.86
N THR A 326 1.40 -6.18 2.91
CA THR A 326 0.09 -6.85 2.94
C THR A 326 -0.02 -7.84 4.10
N ALA A 327 1.05 -8.59 4.37
CA ALA A 327 1.11 -9.56 5.46
C ALA A 327 1.21 -8.88 6.84
N ARG A 328 1.84 -7.70 6.90
CA ARG A 328 2.09 -6.93 8.12
C ARG A 328 1.55 -5.50 7.95
N PRO A 329 0.22 -5.33 7.95
CA PRO A 329 -0.41 -4.03 7.73
C PRO A 329 -0.01 -3.03 8.82
N ASP A 330 0.18 -1.78 8.42
CA ASP A 330 0.46 -0.69 9.34
C ASP A 330 -0.74 -0.37 10.27
N LEU A 331 -0.48 0.44 11.31
CA LEU A 331 -1.50 0.82 12.28
C LEU A 331 -2.68 1.59 11.66
N ALA A 332 -2.44 2.40 10.64
CA ALA A 332 -3.48 3.17 9.98
C ALA A 332 -4.38 2.27 9.12
N ALA A 333 -3.82 1.25 8.47
CA ALA A 333 -4.55 0.21 7.77
C ALA A 333 -5.41 -0.62 8.74
N LEU A 334 -4.88 -1.02 9.89
CA LEU A 334 -5.63 -1.72 10.94
C LEU A 334 -6.76 -0.84 11.52
N ALA A 335 -6.49 0.42 11.82
CA ALA A 335 -7.50 1.37 12.30
C ALA A 335 -8.59 1.63 11.25
N ALA A 336 -8.22 1.74 9.97
CA ALA A 336 -9.16 1.87 8.86
C ALA A 336 -10.03 0.61 8.71
N ALA A 337 -9.43 -0.57 8.81
CA ALA A 337 -10.14 -1.84 8.80
C ALA A 337 -11.15 -1.96 9.96
N ALA A 338 -10.79 -1.48 11.16
CA ALA A 338 -11.70 -1.42 12.31
C ALA A 338 -12.91 -0.52 12.01
N ARG A 339 -12.65 0.70 11.54
CA ARG A 339 -13.69 1.70 11.25
C ARG A 339 -14.63 1.23 10.13
N ARG A 340 -14.07 0.62 9.08
CA ARG A 340 -14.81 0.14 7.90
C ARG A 340 -15.34 -1.29 8.06
N ARG A 341 -15.02 -1.96 9.17
CA ARG A 341 -15.37 -3.36 9.45
C ARG A 341 -14.99 -4.30 8.30
N THR A 342 -13.76 -4.21 7.82
CA THR A 342 -13.26 -5.07 6.75
C THR A 342 -12.77 -6.40 7.30
N GLN A 343 -12.54 -7.38 6.41
CA GLN A 343 -12.02 -8.70 6.80
C GLN A 343 -10.60 -8.67 7.37
N LEU A 344 -9.84 -7.58 7.20
CA LEU A 344 -8.41 -7.50 7.57
C LEU A 344 -8.13 -7.76 9.06
N LEU A 345 -9.08 -7.45 9.95
CA LEU A 345 -8.88 -7.69 11.40
C LEU A 345 -9.22 -9.10 11.85
N TRP A 346 -9.96 -9.84 11.03
CA TRP A 346 -10.66 -11.04 11.46
C TRP A 346 -10.45 -12.24 10.54
N SER A 347 -9.30 -12.26 9.88
CA SER A 347 -8.90 -13.26 8.90
C SER A 347 -7.53 -13.84 9.20
#